data_AF-A0A8I2YIH6-F1
#
_entry.id   AF-A0A8I2YIH6-F1
#
_cell.length_a   1.000
_cell.length_b   1.000
_cell.length_c   1.000
_cell.angle_alpha   90.00
_cell.angle_beta   90.00
_cell.angle_gamma   90.00
#
_symmetry.space_group_name_H-M   'P 1'
#
loop_
_entity.id
_entity.type
_entity.pdbx_description
1 polymer ?
#
loop_
_entity_poly.entity_id
_entity_poly.type
_entity_poly.pdbx_seq_one_letter_code
_entity_poly.pdbx_strand_id
1 'polypeptide(L)'
;MRSVTRKRSSSRKHSKHTTSATSSRQTLPPVPDGALPTYLLDREGQKDAKALSSAIKQKRKDKAAKYSVPLPKVRGIAEDEMFKVVKTGKNKSKSWKRIVTKATFVGEGFTRKPVKMERFIRPMALRYKKANVTHPDLKATFQLQILSVKKNPQSPMYTQLGVLTKGTVVEVNVSELGMVTTGGKVVFGKYAQITNNPENDGCVNAVLPTNSPVPNSHSASPAPQTFRHAVTPLERQRLQLDRLLKDPSKVAFVPPPPKGKTIRPAREMMKNVQGSSAGAGSGEFHVYKAGRRREYERLKLMEEQTKTEAETEGFERRRKEAQDLAEAKTAKNRAKRQKKKERAKTKSSDKVGPGEGQSGTSHVPLKKRRLINGKELVFRKPGEETDEDVDEDEDDSTPEASAREELAPADSDEPVPQPDEALRIATERKIIIHEDD
;
A
#
# COMPACT_ATOMS: atom_id res chain seq x y z
N MET A 1 -14.88 -51.42 -32.72
CA MET A 1 -14.38 -51.97 -31.43
C MET A 1 -14.65 -51.06 -30.21
N ARG A 2 -14.30 -49.76 -30.21
CA ARG A 2 -14.51 -48.85 -29.05
C ARG A 2 -15.98 -48.61 -28.63
N SER A 3 -16.93 -48.71 -29.56
CA SER A 3 -18.37 -48.57 -29.28
C SER A 3 -18.94 -49.76 -28.51
N VAL A 4 -18.52 -50.97 -28.88
CA VAL A 4 -18.97 -52.23 -28.27
C VAL A 4 -18.44 -52.36 -26.83
N THR A 5 -17.19 -51.97 -26.59
CA THR A 5 -16.61 -51.95 -25.23
C THR A 5 -17.28 -50.90 -24.33
N ARG A 6 -17.64 -49.73 -24.87
CA ARG A 6 -18.40 -48.69 -24.14
C ARG A 6 -19.84 -49.14 -23.81
N LYS A 7 -20.49 -49.86 -24.72
CA LYS A 7 -21.85 -50.41 -24.51
C LYS A 7 -21.85 -51.56 -23.49
N ARG A 8 -20.83 -52.42 -23.52
CA ARG A 8 -20.62 -53.46 -22.50
C ARG A 8 -20.32 -52.87 -21.12
N SER A 9 -19.50 -51.81 -21.05
CA SER A 9 -19.19 -51.17 -19.76
C SER A 9 -20.37 -50.42 -19.17
N SER A 10 -21.21 -49.76 -19.99
CA SER A 10 -22.44 -49.13 -19.52
C SER A 10 -23.44 -50.17 -19.01
N SER A 11 -23.65 -51.25 -19.74
CA SER A 11 -24.53 -52.36 -19.35
C SER A 11 -24.09 -53.01 -18.03
N ARG A 12 -22.79 -53.29 -17.86
CA ARG A 12 -22.23 -53.83 -16.62
C ARG A 12 -22.40 -52.87 -15.44
N LYS A 13 -22.30 -51.55 -15.66
CA LYS A 13 -22.57 -50.54 -14.61
C LYS A 13 -24.04 -50.49 -14.21
N HIS A 14 -24.96 -50.54 -15.19
CA HIS A 14 -26.40 -50.57 -14.91
C HIS A 14 -26.77 -51.81 -14.09
N SER A 15 -26.30 -52.98 -14.49
CA SER A 15 -26.53 -54.23 -13.76
C SER A 15 -25.99 -54.19 -12.32
N LYS A 16 -24.81 -53.60 -12.08
CA LYS A 16 -24.29 -53.42 -10.72
C LYS A 16 -25.14 -52.48 -9.87
N HIS A 17 -25.65 -51.39 -10.46
CA HIS A 17 -26.48 -50.42 -9.76
C HIS A 17 -27.85 -50.99 -9.39
N THR A 18 -28.42 -51.85 -10.24
CA THR A 18 -29.69 -52.53 -9.95
C THR A 18 -29.52 -53.59 -8.87
N THR A 19 -28.42 -54.34 -8.88
CA THR A 19 -28.12 -55.31 -7.81
C THR A 19 -27.83 -54.62 -6.48
N SER A 20 -27.11 -53.49 -6.48
CA SER A 20 -26.83 -52.74 -5.24
C SER A 20 -28.08 -52.07 -4.67
N ALA A 21 -28.95 -51.51 -5.53
CA ALA A 21 -30.22 -50.92 -5.10
C ALA A 21 -31.19 -51.96 -4.52
N THR A 22 -31.13 -53.20 -5.01
CA THR A 22 -31.92 -54.32 -4.47
C THR A 22 -31.38 -54.78 -3.12
N SER A 23 -30.05 -54.82 -2.95
CA SER A 23 -29.39 -55.19 -1.69
C SER A 23 -29.49 -54.12 -0.60
N SER A 24 -29.48 -52.83 -0.95
CA SER A 24 -29.56 -51.72 0.02
C SER A 24 -30.98 -51.43 0.51
N ARG A 25 -32.01 -52.03 -0.12
CA ARG A 25 -33.41 -51.88 0.29
C ARG A 25 -33.75 -52.65 1.56
N GLN A 26 -32.86 -53.54 2.04
CA GLN A 26 -33.12 -54.44 3.18
C GLN A 26 -32.53 -53.97 4.52
N THR A 27 -31.82 -52.85 4.61
CA THR A 27 -31.24 -52.38 5.87
C THR A 27 -31.33 -50.86 6.02
N LEU A 28 -32.20 -50.38 6.92
CA LEU A 28 -32.18 -48.99 7.39
C LEU A 28 -30.98 -48.81 8.33
N PRO A 29 -30.05 -47.87 8.08
CA PRO A 29 -28.97 -47.60 9.03
C PRO A 29 -29.53 -46.90 10.29
N PRO A 30 -28.94 -47.14 11.48
CA PRO A 30 -29.33 -46.45 12.71
C PRO A 30 -29.07 -44.95 12.58
N VAL A 31 -30.04 -44.15 13.06
CA VAL A 31 -29.97 -42.67 13.04
C VAL A 31 -28.77 -42.23 13.91
N PRO A 32 -27.78 -41.51 13.37
CA PRO A 32 -26.67 -41.02 14.18
C PRO A 32 -27.12 -39.87 15.08
N ASP A 33 -26.77 -39.95 16.36
CA ASP A 33 -27.07 -38.95 17.38
C ASP A 33 -26.36 -37.62 17.07
N GLY A 34 -27.15 -36.65 16.61
CA GLY A 34 -26.69 -35.33 16.24
C GLY A 34 -27.69 -34.53 15.40
N ALA A 35 -29.00 -34.79 15.58
CA ALA A 35 -30.08 -34.21 14.79
C ALA A 35 -30.00 -32.68 14.78
N LEU A 36 -29.63 -32.14 13.63
CA LEU A 36 -29.74 -30.71 13.36
C LEU A 36 -31.19 -30.39 13.00
N PRO A 37 -31.75 -29.28 13.48
CA PRO A 37 -33.01 -28.76 12.96
C PRO A 37 -32.99 -28.68 11.43
N THR A 38 -34.13 -28.91 10.77
CA THR A 38 -34.21 -29.03 9.30
C THR A 38 -33.59 -27.85 8.54
N TYR A 39 -33.68 -26.64 9.10
CA TYR A 39 -33.11 -25.40 8.56
C TYR A 39 -31.58 -25.27 8.72
N LEU A 40 -30.92 -26.22 9.41
CA LEU A 40 -29.46 -26.28 9.61
C LEU A 40 -28.80 -27.47 8.90
N LEU A 41 -29.57 -28.42 8.37
CA LEU A 41 -29.06 -29.60 7.66
C LEU A 41 -28.20 -29.23 6.44
N ASP A 42 -28.56 -28.15 5.72
CA ASP A 42 -27.83 -27.70 4.52
C ASP A 42 -26.73 -26.65 4.83
N ARG A 43 -26.48 -26.35 6.11
CA ARG A 43 -25.54 -25.31 6.55
C ARG A 43 -24.32 -25.87 7.31
N GLU A 44 -24.06 -27.17 7.19
CA GLU A 44 -23.00 -27.90 7.89
C GLU A 44 -21.60 -27.29 7.68
N GLY A 45 -21.17 -26.43 8.60
CA GLY A 45 -19.82 -25.85 8.57
C GLY A 45 -19.39 -25.04 9.79
N GLN A 46 -20.20 -24.91 10.84
CA GLN A 46 -19.84 -24.13 12.02
C GLN A 46 -20.17 -24.87 13.32
N LYS A 47 -19.33 -25.83 13.69
CA LYS A 47 -19.33 -26.40 15.04
C LYS A 47 -17.88 -26.55 15.49
N ASP A 48 -17.31 -25.48 16.05
CA ASP A 48 -16.15 -25.56 16.96
C ASP A 48 -16.03 -24.25 17.74
N ALA A 49 -16.41 -24.27 19.02
CA ALA A 49 -16.37 -23.09 19.88
C ALA A 49 -14.94 -22.57 20.14
N LYS A 50 -13.92 -23.44 20.06
CA LYS A 50 -12.49 -23.07 20.06
C LYS A 50 -12.02 -22.50 18.72
N ALA A 51 -12.70 -22.82 17.61
CA ALA A 51 -12.42 -22.24 16.31
C ALA A 51 -12.99 -20.83 16.15
N LEU A 52 -13.99 -20.43 16.96
CA LEU A 52 -14.61 -19.10 16.90
C LEU A 52 -13.64 -17.97 17.27
N SER A 53 -12.72 -18.18 18.22
CA SER A 53 -11.73 -17.18 18.65
C SER A 53 -10.57 -17.06 17.66
N SER A 54 -10.13 -18.16 17.02
CA SER A 54 -9.26 -18.11 15.84
C SER A 54 -9.97 -17.56 14.59
N ALA A 55 -11.28 -17.80 14.45
CA ALA A 55 -12.12 -17.31 13.36
C ALA A 55 -12.37 -15.81 13.41
N ILE A 56 -12.19 -15.12 14.54
CA ILE A 56 -12.23 -13.65 14.59
C ILE A 56 -10.98 -13.04 13.93
N LYS A 57 -9.81 -13.66 14.14
CA LYS A 57 -8.56 -13.29 13.44
C LYS A 57 -8.59 -13.72 11.97
N GLN A 58 -9.15 -14.89 11.67
CA GLN A 58 -9.46 -15.33 10.30
C GLN A 58 -10.49 -14.40 9.63
N LYS A 59 -11.55 -13.93 10.31
CA LYS A 59 -12.58 -13.01 9.76
C LYS A 59 -12.02 -11.70 9.20
N ARG A 60 -10.91 -11.17 9.75
CA ARG A 60 -10.21 -9.99 9.18
C ARG A 60 -9.42 -10.35 7.92
N LYS A 61 -8.89 -11.58 7.86
CA LYS A 61 -8.18 -12.18 6.73
C LYS A 61 -9.15 -12.64 5.62
N ASP A 62 -10.35 -13.03 6.01
CA ASP A 62 -11.45 -13.53 5.20
C ASP A 62 -12.37 -12.42 4.70
N LYS A 63 -12.33 -11.19 5.21
CA LYS A 63 -13.09 -10.09 4.58
C LYS A 63 -12.76 -9.97 3.09
N ALA A 64 -11.53 -10.24 2.67
CA ALA A 64 -11.16 -10.31 1.26
C ALA A 64 -11.52 -11.66 0.59
N ALA A 65 -11.46 -12.77 1.32
CA ALA A 65 -11.80 -14.11 0.80
C ALA A 65 -13.32 -14.32 0.65
N LYS A 66 -14.12 -13.63 1.45
CA LYS A 66 -15.59 -13.67 1.47
C LYS A 66 -16.21 -12.99 0.26
N TYR A 67 -15.45 -12.11 -0.40
CA TYR A 67 -15.80 -11.52 -1.69
C TYR A 67 -14.90 -12.05 -2.81
N SER A 68 -14.25 -13.21 -2.60
CA SER A 68 -13.43 -13.82 -3.63
C SER A 68 -14.33 -14.35 -4.74
N VAL A 69 -14.05 -13.90 -5.96
CA VAL A 69 -14.75 -14.32 -7.17
C VAL A 69 -14.39 -15.81 -7.42
N PRO A 70 -15.32 -16.68 -7.89
CA PRO A 70 -15.09 -18.12 -8.01
C PRO A 70 -13.81 -18.55 -8.75
N LEU A 71 -13.33 -17.74 -9.69
CA LEU A 71 -12.07 -17.93 -10.41
C LEU A 71 -11.14 -16.75 -10.13
N PRO A 72 -10.27 -16.81 -9.09
CA PRO A 72 -9.39 -15.70 -8.73
C PRO A 72 -8.19 -15.55 -9.67
N LYS A 73 -7.67 -16.67 -10.20
CA LYS A 73 -6.53 -16.68 -11.12
C LYS A 73 -6.92 -17.43 -12.39
N VAL A 74 -6.80 -16.74 -13.52
CA VAL A 74 -7.07 -17.31 -14.85
C VAL A 74 -5.79 -17.33 -15.67
N ARG A 75 -5.71 -18.27 -16.61
CA ARG A 75 -4.63 -18.34 -17.61
C ARG A 75 -4.45 -16.98 -18.30
N GLY A 76 -3.19 -16.53 -18.37
CA GLY A 76 -2.81 -15.39 -19.20
C GLY A 76 -2.96 -15.75 -20.67
N ILE A 77 -3.57 -14.86 -21.45
CA ILE A 77 -3.69 -14.99 -22.90
C ILE A 77 -2.69 -14.01 -23.52
N ALA A 78 -1.92 -14.49 -24.49
CA ALA A 78 -0.99 -13.66 -25.25
C ALA A 78 -1.76 -12.75 -26.23
N GLU A 79 -1.22 -11.58 -26.54
CA GLU A 79 -1.90 -10.61 -27.41
C GLU A 79 -2.16 -11.18 -28.82
N ASP A 80 -1.26 -12.01 -29.33
CA ASP A 80 -1.37 -12.64 -30.65
C ASP A 80 -2.53 -13.64 -30.74
N GLU A 81 -2.89 -14.29 -29.64
CA GLU A 81 -4.04 -15.20 -29.58
C GLU A 81 -5.35 -14.41 -29.65
N MET A 82 -5.36 -13.19 -29.11
CA MET A 82 -6.56 -12.36 -29.02
C MET A 82 -6.76 -11.43 -30.23
N PHE A 83 -5.67 -11.01 -30.87
CA PHE A 83 -5.70 -10.10 -32.00
C PHE A 83 -5.11 -10.73 -33.26
N LYS A 84 -5.97 -10.98 -34.25
CA LYS A 84 -5.54 -11.37 -35.59
C LYS A 84 -5.15 -10.13 -36.40
N VAL A 85 -3.94 -10.13 -36.96
CA VAL A 85 -3.44 -9.06 -37.83
C VAL A 85 -4.22 -9.03 -39.15
N VAL A 86 -4.70 -7.84 -39.56
CA VAL A 86 -5.32 -7.63 -40.87
C VAL A 86 -4.43 -6.76 -41.74
N LYS A 87 -4.05 -7.32 -42.89
CA LYS A 87 -3.31 -6.62 -43.94
C LYS A 87 -4.27 -5.88 -44.87
N THR A 88 -3.95 -4.64 -45.22
CA THR A 88 -4.79 -3.71 -46.01
C THR A 88 -4.02 -3.13 -47.19
N GLY A 89 -4.76 -2.67 -48.21
CA GLY A 89 -4.22 -2.17 -49.48
C GLY A 89 -4.11 -3.26 -50.55
N LYS A 90 -3.96 -2.86 -51.83
CA LYS A 90 -3.86 -3.78 -52.97
C LYS A 90 -2.75 -4.83 -52.76
N ASN A 91 -1.56 -4.37 -52.35
CA ASN A 91 -0.40 -5.22 -52.13
C ASN A 91 -0.32 -5.79 -50.70
N LYS A 92 -1.34 -5.57 -49.85
CA LYS A 92 -1.41 -6.09 -48.46
C LYS A 92 -0.18 -5.76 -47.59
N SER A 93 0.53 -4.67 -47.86
CA SER A 93 1.72 -4.28 -47.11
C SER A 93 1.41 -3.65 -45.74
N LYS A 94 0.23 -3.05 -45.56
CA LYS A 94 -0.12 -2.29 -44.35
C LYS A 94 -0.86 -3.17 -43.34
N SER A 95 -0.27 -3.42 -42.17
CA SER A 95 -0.78 -4.34 -41.14
C SER A 95 -1.23 -3.63 -39.86
N TRP A 96 -1.73 -2.39 -39.94
CA TRP A 96 -2.07 -1.59 -38.75
C TRP A 96 -3.38 -1.99 -38.05
N LYS A 97 -4.25 -2.75 -38.73
CA LYS A 97 -5.54 -3.22 -38.21
C LYS A 97 -5.41 -4.54 -37.43
N ARG A 98 -6.29 -4.73 -36.46
CA ARG A 98 -6.39 -5.91 -35.59
C ARG A 98 -7.84 -6.36 -35.48
N ILE A 99 -8.13 -7.63 -35.76
CA ILE A 99 -9.43 -8.27 -35.50
C ILE A 99 -9.38 -8.93 -34.14
N VAL A 100 -10.38 -8.69 -33.30
CA VAL A 100 -10.58 -9.44 -32.06
C VAL A 100 -11.14 -10.82 -32.40
N THR A 101 -10.44 -11.87 -31.97
CA THR A 101 -10.81 -13.27 -32.21
C THR A 101 -11.70 -13.86 -31.12
N LYS A 102 -11.72 -13.23 -29.93
CA LYS A 102 -12.48 -13.68 -28.77
C LYS A 102 -13.90 -13.10 -28.77
N ALA A 103 -14.78 -13.70 -27.97
CA ALA A 103 -16.12 -13.18 -27.73
C ALA A 103 -16.06 -11.76 -27.17
N THR A 104 -17.00 -10.91 -27.58
CA THR A 104 -17.07 -9.51 -27.19
C THR A 104 -18.49 -9.12 -26.80
N PHE A 105 -18.61 -8.22 -25.84
CA PHE A 105 -19.82 -7.47 -25.56
C PHE A 105 -19.68 -6.08 -26.16
N VAL A 106 -20.79 -5.61 -26.71
CA VAL A 106 -20.89 -4.31 -27.35
C VAL A 106 -22.22 -3.72 -26.89
N GLY A 107 -22.17 -2.56 -26.24
CA GLY A 107 -23.36 -1.90 -25.69
C GLY A 107 -24.40 -1.56 -26.77
N GLU A 108 -25.63 -1.30 -26.33
CA GLU A 108 -26.79 -1.11 -27.22
C GLU A 108 -26.64 0.06 -28.20
N GLY A 109 -25.97 1.14 -27.80
CA GLY A 109 -25.70 2.32 -28.63
C GLY A 109 -24.45 2.22 -29.53
N PHE A 110 -23.99 1.01 -29.89
CA PHE A 110 -22.76 0.88 -30.67
C PHE A 110 -22.94 1.14 -32.16
N THR A 111 -22.32 2.22 -32.62
CA THR A 111 -22.10 2.51 -34.03
C THR A 111 -20.66 2.18 -34.42
N ARG A 112 -20.47 1.49 -35.55
CA ARG A 112 -19.12 1.20 -36.06
C ARG A 112 -18.42 2.49 -36.48
N LYS A 113 -17.15 2.64 -36.09
CA LYS A 113 -16.33 3.76 -36.56
C LYS A 113 -16.07 3.62 -38.07
N PRO A 114 -15.87 4.74 -38.79
CA PRO A 114 -15.46 4.71 -40.18
C PRO A 114 -14.25 3.80 -40.42
N VAL A 115 -14.25 3.07 -41.54
CA VAL A 115 -13.27 2.01 -41.85
C VAL A 115 -11.82 2.51 -41.80
N LYS A 116 -11.57 3.79 -42.09
CA LYS A 116 -10.24 4.41 -42.05
C LYS A 116 -9.73 4.69 -40.63
N MET A 117 -10.63 4.87 -39.66
CA MET A 117 -10.32 5.16 -38.26
C MET A 117 -10.44 3.91 -37.36
N GLU A 118 -11.10 2.86 -37.84
CA GLU A 118 -11.25 1.59 -37.12
C GLU A 118 -9.95 0.76 -37.13
N ARG A 119 -9.20 0.79 -36.01
CA ARG A 119 -8.01 -0.05 -35.79
C ARG A 119 -8.35 -1.43 -35.24
N PHE A 120 -9.21 -1.49 -34.22
CA PHE A 120 -9.67 -2.73 -33.60
C PHE A 120 -11.06 -3.08 -34.12
N ILE A 121 -11.16 -4.20 -34.82
CA ILE A 121 -12.39 -4.69 -35.43
C ILE A 121 -12.98 -5.77 -34.51
N ARG A 122 -14.23 -5.59 -34.09
CA ARG A 122 -15.00 -6.58 -33.33
C ARG A 122 -16.07 -7.20 -34.26
N PRO A 123 -15.87 -8.42 -34.79
CA PRO A 123 -16.80 -9.04 -35.74
C PRO A 123 -18.20 -9.22 -35.15
N MET A 124 -19.26 -9.05 -35.95
CA MET A 124 -20.65 -9.19 -35.46
C MET A 124 -20.96 -10.59 -34.93
N ALA A 125 -20.43 -11.64 -35.56
CA ALA A 125 -20.63 -13.02 -35.13
C ALA A 125 -20.10 -13.33 -33.72
N LEU A 126 -19.14 -12.53 -33.23
CA LEU A 126 -18.55 -12.70 -31.91
C LEU A 126 -19.13 -11.72 -30.88
N ARG A 127 -20.22 -11.01 -31.20
CA ARG A 127 -20.87 -10.06 -30.29
C ARG A 127 -22.01 -10.75 -29.56
N TYR A 128 -21.84 -10.92 -28.25
CA TYR A 128 -22.85 -11.48 -27.37
C TYR A 128 -23.62 -10.38 -26.66
N LYS A 129 -24.93 -10.58 -26.50
CA LYS A 129 -25.82 -9.68 -25.74
C LYS A 129 -26.36 -10.31 -24.46
N LYS A 130 -26.41 -11.64 -24.40
CA LYS A 130 -26.95 -12.42 -23.28
C LYS A 130 -25.89 -13.41 -22.78
N ALA A 131 -25.98 -13.77 -21.51
CA ALA A 131 -25.17 -14.78 -20.86
C ALA A 131 -26.06 -15.79 -20.13
N ASN A 132 -25.63 -17.05 -20.09
CA ASN A 132 -26.24 -18.09 -19.29
C ASN A 132 -25.65 -18.03 -17.89
N VAL A 133 -26.42 -17.48 -16.95
CA VAL A 133 -25.98 -17.17 -15.59
C VAL A 133 -26.54 -18.21 -14.63
N THR A 134 -25.66 -18.88 -13.90
CA THR A 134 -26.04 -19.87 -12.86
C THR A 134 -26.06 -19.19 -11.49
N HIS A 135 -27.15 -19.37 -10.75
CA HIS A 135 -27.22 -18.98 -9.34
C HIS A 135 -26.85 -20.19 -8.45
N PRO A 136 -25.75 -20.15 -7.68
CA PRO A 136 -25.31 -21.30 -6.89
C PRO A 136 -26.34 -21.77 -5.86
N ASP A 137 -26.98 -20.84 -5.15
CA ASP A 137 -27.92 -21.21 -4.08
C ASP A 137 -29.23 -21.83 -4.63
N LEU A 138 -29.75 -21.32 -5.76
CA LEU A 138 -30.96 -21.83 -6.40
C LEU A 138 -30.69 -23.05 -7.30
N LYS A 139 -29.41 -23.33 -7.62
CA LYS A 139 -28.97 -24.36 -8.57
C LYS A 139 -29.69 -24.30 -9.92
N ALA A 140 -30.10 -23.10 -10.32
CA ALA A 140 -30.83 -22.82 -11.56
C ALA A 140 -30.04 -21.88 -12.47
N THR A 141 -30.28 -22.00 -13.78
CA THR A 141 -29.61 -21.22 -14.82
C THR A 141 -30.60 -20.32 -15.53
N PHE A 142 -30.24 -19.05 -15.74
CA PHE A 142 -31.08 -18.04 -16.37
C PHE A 142 -30.34 -17.38 -17.53
N GLN A 143 -31.03 -17.13 -18.63
CA GLN A 143 -30.44 -16.45 -19.79
C GLN A 143 -30.62 -14.93 -19.67
N LEU A 144 -29.71 -14.30 -18.93
CA LEU A 144 -29.80 -12.89 -18.56
C LEU A 144 -29.09 -12.00 -19.58
N GLN A 145 -29.58 -10.76 -19.72
CA GLN A 145 -28.95 -9.75 -20.57
C GLN A 145 -27.68 -9.20 -19.92
N ILE A 146 -26.62 -9.06 -20.72
CA ILE A 146 -25.37 -8.41 -20.30
C ILE A 146 -25.59 -6.90 -20.39
N LEU A 147 -25.35 -6.19 -19.29
CA LEU A 147 -25.43 -4.73 -19.22
C LEU A 147 -24.06 -4.09 -19.52
N SER A 148 -23.02 -4.56 -18.85
CA SER A 148 -21.67 -4.01 -19.01
C SER A 148 -20.58 -5.02 -18.69
N VAL A 149 -19.36 -4.78 -19.20
CA VAL A 149 -18.15 -5.51 -18.81
C VAL A 149 -17.40 -4.66 -17.81
N LYS A 150 -17.23 -5.15 -16.57
CA LYS A 150 -16.57 -4.38 -15.50
C LYS A 150 -15.08 -4.65 -15.41
N LYS A 151 -14.67 -5.92 -15.49
CA LYS A 151 -13.27 -6.27 -15.31
C LYS A 151 -12.88 -7.49 -16.13
N ASN A 152 -11.90 -7.33 -17.00
CA ASN A 152 -11.16 -8.44 -17.58
C ASN A 152 -9.86 -8.66 -16.76
N PRO A 153 -9.56 -9.89 -16.31
CA PRO A 153 -8.39 -10.19 -15.48
C PRO A 153 -7.05 -10.01 -16.22
N GLN A 154 -7.04 -10.00 -17.56
CA GLN A 154 -5.80 -9.96 -18.33
C GLN A 154 -5.28 -8.54 -18.56
N SER A 155 -6.16 -7.64 -18.98
CA SER A 155 -5.80 -6.25 -19.24
C SER A 155 -7.02 -5.31 -19.14
N PRO A 156 -6.84 -4.08 -18.62
CA PRO A 156 -7.89 -3.06 -18.66
C PRO A 156 -8.28 -2.66 -20.10
N MET A 157 -7.36 -2.77 -21.07
CA MET A 157 -7.67 -2.54 -22.49
C MET A 157 -8.78 -3.48 -22.99
N TYR A 158 -8.77 -4.73 -22.52
CA TYR A 158 -9.74 -5.73 -22.95
C TYR A 158 -11.11 -5.48 -22.32
N THR A 159 -11.12 -4.85 -21.15
CA THR A 159 -12.34 -4.36 -20.51
C THR A 159 -12.99 -3.27 -21.37
N GLN A 160 -12.21 -2.30 -21.85
CA GLN A 160 -12.70 -1.22 -22.73
C GLN A 160 -13.21 -1.76 -24.08
N LEU A 161 -12.52 -2.76 -24.65
CA LEU A 161 -12.97 -3.44 -25.86
C LEU A 161 -14.17 -4.37 -25.63
N GLY A 162 -14.54 -4.62 -24.37
CA GLY A 162 -15.64 -5.51 -24.00
C GLY A 162 -15.32 -6.98 -24.26
N VAL A 163 -14.07 -7.41 -24.20
CA VAL A 163 -13.70 -8.82 -24.46
C VAL A 163 -14.15 -9.72 -23.30
N LEU A 164 -14.89 -10.76 -23.66
CA LEU A 164 -15.44 -11.78 -22.77
C LEU A 164 -14.51 -13.00 -22.80
N THR A 165 -13.58 -13.06 -21.86
CA THR A 165 -12.70 -14.23 -21.65
C THR A 165 -13.08 -14.92 -20.34
N LYS A 166 -12.56 -16.13 -20.13
CA LYS A 166 -12.70 -16.80 -18.84
C LYS A 166 -12.24 -15.88 -17.70
N GLY A 167 -13.04 -15.82 -16.64
CA GLY A 167 -12.80 -14.97 -15.47
C GLY A 167 -13.19 -13.50 -15.63
N THR A 168 -13.64 -13.06 -16.81
CA THR A 168 -14.18 -11.71 -16.97
C THR A 168 -15.41 -11.53 -16.08
N VAL A 169 -15.45 -10.40 -15.37
CA VAL A 169 -16.58 -9.97 -14.55
C VAL A 169 -17.46 -9.05 -15.37
N VAL A 170 -18.72 -9.46 -15.50
CA VAL A 170 -19.76 -8.75 -16.24
C VAL A 170 -20.88 -8.35 -15.28
N GLU A 171 -21.58 -7.29 -15.62
CA GLU A 171 -22.82 -6.88 -14.97
C GLU A 171 -23.98 -7.41 -15.81
N VAL A 172 -24.87 -8.17 -15.18
CA VAL A 172 -26.02 -8.80 -15.82
C VAL A 172 -27.31 -8.28 -15.22
N ASN A 173 -28.34 -8.19 -16.06
CA ASN A 173 -29.67 -7.81 -15.61
C ASN A 173 -30.30 -8.97 -14.82
N VAL A 174 -30.67 -8.74 -13.56
CA VAL A 174 -31.27 -9.73 -12.66
C VAL A 174 -32.73 -9.42 -12.33
N SER A 175 -33.39 -8.55 -13.09
CA SER A 175 -34.81 -8.22 -12.88
C SER A 175 -35.71 -9.45 -12.90
N GLU A 176 -35.40 -10.44 -13.75
CA GLU A 176 -36.14 -11.72 -13.84
C GLU A 176 -36.00 -12.58 -12.57
N LEU A 177 -34.98 -12.36 -11.75
CA LEU A 177 -34.77 -13.10 -10.49
C LEU A 177 -35.59 -12.51 -9.32
N GLY A 178 -36.19 -11.33 -9.48
CA GLY A 178 -37.00 -10.69 -8.44
C GLY A 178 -36.22 -10.38 -7.15
N MET A 179 -34.92 -10.10 -7.25
CA MET A 179 -34.11 -9.80 -6.07
C MET A 179 -34.47 -8.42 -5.50
N VAL A 180 -34.80 -8.36 -4.21
CA VAL A 180 -35.14 -7.11 -3.51
C VAL A 180 -34.17 -6.91 -2.34
N THR A 181 -33.71 -5.68 -2.16
CA THR A 181 -32.88 -5.30 -1.01
C THR A 181 -33.73 -5.23 0.27
N THR A 182 -33.11 -5.22 1.45
CA THR A 182 -33.83 -5.07 2.72
C THR A 182 -34.66 -3.77 2.81
N GLY A 183 -34.32 -2.76 2.01
CA GLY A 183 -35.07 -1.51 1.88
C GLY A 183 -36.15 -1.53 0.80
N GLY A 184 -36.58 -2.71 0.31
CA GLY A 184 -37.68 -2.82 -0.68
C GLY A 184 -37.31 -2.42 -2.11
N LYS A 185 -36.09 -1.96 -2.37
CA LYS A 185 -35.64 -1.59 -3.73
C LYS A 185 -35.31 -2.85 -4.54
N VAL A 186 -35.85 -2.94 -5.74
CA VAL A 186 -35.58 -4.02 -6.70
C VAL A 186 -34.17 -3.89 -7.25
N VAL A 187 -33.41 -4.99 -7.23
CA VAL A 187 -32.08 -5.08 -7.81
C VAL A 187 -32.21 -5.43 -9.29
N PHE A 188 -31.77 -4.52 -10.16
CA PHE A 188 -31.78 -4.75 -11.60
C PHE A 188 -30.44 -5.26 -12.13
N GLY A 189 -29.33 -4.99 -11.45
CA GLY A 189 -27.98 -5.34 -11.91
C GLY A 189 -27.19 -6.10 -10.86
N LYS A 190 -26.53 -7.20 -11.26
CA LYS A 190 -25.61 -7.93 -10.40
C LYS A 190 -24.36 -8.35 -11.17
N TYR A 191 -23.24 -8.46 -10.46
CA TYR A 191 -22.02 -8.97 -11.05
C TYR A 191 -22.10 -10.48 -11.23
N ALA A 192 -21.55 -10.97 -12.35
CA ALA A 192 -21.38 -12.39 -12.64
C ALA A 192 -19.98 -12.60 -13.21
N GLN A 193 -19.40 -13.77 -12.97
CA GLN A 193 -18.10 -14.14 -13.51
C GLN A 193 -18.25 -15.20 -14.59
N ILE A 194 -17.64 -14.96 -15.76
CA ILE A 194 -17.60 -15.93 -16.85
C ILE A 194 -16.70 -17.10 -16.47
N THR A 195 -17.19 -18.32 -16.62
CA THR A 195 -16.50 -19.54 -16.18
C THR A 195 -15.89 -20.34 -17.34
N ASN A 196 -16.44 -20.21 -18.53
CA ASN A 196 -16.01 -20.93 -19.73
C ASN A 196 -15.17 -20.06 -20.68
N ASN A 197 -14.77 -20.65 -21.80
CA ASN A 197 -14.11 -19.95 -22.91
C ASN A 197 -15.13 -19.82 -24.06
N PRO A 198 -15.85 -18.69 -24.15
CA PRO A 198 -17.00 -18.55 -25.05
C PRO A 198 -16.66 -18.67 -26.55
N GLU A 199 -15.40 -18.47 -26.94
CA GLU A 199 -14.92 -18.64 -28.31
C GLU A 199 -14.97 -20.08 -28.82
N ASN A 200 -14.91 -21.08 -27.93
CA ASN A 200 -14.91 -22.49 -28.30
C ASN A 200 -16.33 -23.09 -28.27
N ASP A 201 -17.15 -22.62 -27.32
CA ASP A 201 -18.46 -23.22 -27.02
C ASP A 201 -19.62 -22.51 -27.74
N GLY A 202 -19.41 -21.27 -28.20
CA GLY A 202 -20.47 -20.43 -28.77
C GLY A 202 -21.48 -19.91 -27.73
N CYS A 203 -21.23 -20.13 -26.44
CA CYS A 203 -22.08 -19.73 -25.33
C CYS A 203 -21.26 -19.00 -24.27
N VAL A 204 -21.84 -17.97 -23.62
CA VAL A 204 -21.23 -17.28 -22.48
C VAL A 204 -21.85 -17.82 -21.20
N ASN A 205 -21.13 -18.67 -20.48
CA ASN A 205 -21.58 -19.24 -19.21
C ASN A 205 -20.94 -18.48 -18.04
N ALA A 206 -21.77 -17.98 -17.14
CA ALA A 206 -21.34 -17.21 -15.99
C ALA A 206 -21.98 -17.70 -14.69
N VAL A 207 -21.37 -17.36 -13.57
CA VAL A 207 -21.86 -17.70 -12.23
C VAL A 207 -22.02 -16.41 -11.43
N LEU A 208 -23.14 -16.28 -10.72
CA LEU A 208 -23.33 -15.20 -9.75
C LEU A 208 -22.46 -15.48 -8.52
N PRO A 209 -21.63 -14.52 -8.07
CA PRO A 209 -20.97 -14.62 -6.79
C PRO A 209 -22.04 -14.58 -5.69
N THR A 210 -22.09 -15.62 -4.87
CA THR A 210 -22.95 -15.66 -3.70
C THR A 210 -22.21 -15.03 -2.52
N ASN A 211 -22.97 -14.38 -1.62
CA ASN A 211 -22.44 -13.86 -0.37
C ASN A 211 -22.25 -14.96 0.70
N SER A 212 -22.46 -16.23 0.33
CA SER A 212 -22.27 -17.40 1.18
C SER A 212 -20.81 -17.87 1.12
N PRO A 213 -20.13 -18.07 2.27
CA PRO A 213 -18.79 -18.63 2.27
C PRO A 213 -18.87 -20.09 1.81
N VAL A 214 -18.38 -20.36 0.60
CA VAL A 214 -18.21 -21.73 0.12
C VAL A 214 -17.10 -22.43 0.92
N PRO A 215 -17.31 -23.67 1.42
CA PRO A 215 -16.25 -24.46 2.02
C PRO A 215 -15.28 -24.89 0.91
N ASN A 216 -14.09 -24.30 0.91
CA ASN A 216 -13.07 -24.56 -0.09
C ASN A 216 -12.46 -25.96 0.14
N SER A 217 -12.83 -26.95 -0.68
CA SER A 217 -12.30 -28.33 -0.63
C SER A 217 -11.10 -28.55 -1.55
N HIS A 218 -10.19 -27.57 -1.65
CA HIS A 218 -8.94 -27.74 -2.38
C HIS A 218 -7.76 -27.52 -1.42
N SER A 219 -7.11 -28.64 -1.08
CA SER A 219 -5.78 -28.72 -0.50
C SER A 219 -4.78 -28.04 -1.44
N ALA A 220 -4.65 -26.72 -1.32
CA ALA A 220 -3.53 -25.99 -1.85
C ALA A 220 -2.41 -26.06 -0.80
N SER A 221 -1.27 -26.64 -1.19
CA SER A 221 -0.02 -26.63 -0.44
C SER A 221 0.23 -25.27 0.21
N PRO A 222 0.79 -25.22 1.43
CA PRO A 222 0.92 -23.98 2.17
C PRO A 222 1.85 -23.04 1.40
N ALA A 223 1.26 -22.06 0.74
CA ALA A 223 1.98 -20.88 0.31
C ALA A 223 2.64 -20.25 1.54
N PRO A 224 3.86 -19.71 1.43
CA PRO A 224 4.60 -19.19 2.58
C PRO A 224 3.73 -18.17 3.30
N GLN A 225 3.38 -18.50 4.54
CA GLN A 225 2.52 -17.67 5.36
C GLN A 225 3.26 -16.36 5.60
N THR A 226 2.76 -15.27 5.00
CA THR A 226 3.13 -13.94 5.44
C THR A 226 2.54 -13.78 6.83
N PHE A 227 3.42 -13.79 7.85
CA PHE A 227 3.06 -13.51 9.22
C PHE A 227 2.30 -12.18 9.25
N ARG A 228 1.01 -12.22 9.65
CA ARG A 228 0.15 -11.03 9.75
C ARG A 228 0.19 -10.39 11.14
N HIS A 229 1.17 -10.80 11.95
CA HIS A 229 1.54 -10.08 13.16
C HIS A 229 2.52 -8.98 12.75
N ALA A 230 2.45 -7.83 13.43
CA ALA A 230 3.51 -6.84 13.32
C ALA A 230 4.77 -7.52 13.83
N VAL A 231 5.59 -8.00 12.87
CA VAL A 231 6.80 -8.75 13.16
C VAL A 231 7.62 -7.92 14.12
N THR A 232 7.88 -8.48 15.30
CA THR A 232 8.67 -7.78 16.32
C THR A 232 10.03 -7.42 15.73
N PRO A 233 10.71 -6.38 16.21
CA PRO A 233 12.04 -6.03 15.70
C PRO A 233 13.00 -7.23 15.69
N LEU A 234 12.90 -8.08 16.72
CA LEU A 234 13.69 -9.30 16.88
C LEU A 234 13.33 -10.38 15.85
N GLU A 235 12.04 -10.59 15.59
CA GLU A 235 11.60 -11.51 14.54
C GLU A 235 12.01 -11.04 13.13
N ARG A 236 12.05 -9.72 12.86
CA ARG A 236 12.53 -9.18 11.59
C ARG A 236 14.01 -9.46 11.39
N GLN A 237 14.80 -9.26 12.44
CA GLN A 237 16.23 -9.58 12.44
C GLN A 237 16.45 -11.08 12.23
N ARG A 238 15.68 -11.93 12.92
CA ARG A 238 15.75 -13.39 12.74
C ARG A 238 15.43 -13.82 11.31
N LEU A 239 14.35 -13.31 10.72
CA LEU A 239 14.00 -13.60 9.32
C LEU A 239 15.06 -13.11 8.32
N GLN A 240 15.70 -11.98 8.62
CA GLN A 240 16.80 -11.47 7.80
C GLN A 240 18.04 -12.37 7.94
N LEU A 241 18.40 -12.79 9.16
CA LEU A 241 19.50 -13.72 9.40
C LEU A 241 19.25 -15.08 8.75
N ASP A 242 18.06 -15.66 8.91
CA ASP A 242 17.69 -16.93 8.27
C ASP A 242 17.78 -16.84 6.74
N ARG A 243 17.50 -15.66 6.15
CA ARG A 243 17.65 -15.40 4.72
C ARG A 243 19.11 -15.26 4.29
N LEU A 244 19.96 -14.63 5.09
CA LEU A 244 21.40 -14.49 4.82
C LEU A 244 22.14 -15.82 5.01
N LEU A 245 21.79 -16.59 6.04
CA LEU A 245 22.39 -17.88 6.39
C LEU A 245 21.96 -19.03 5.48
N LYS A 246 20.92 -18.83 4.66
CA LYS A 246 20.50 -19.82 3.67
C LYS A 246 21.60 -20.12 2.64
N ASP A 247 22.37 -19.10 2.25
CA ASP A 247 23.49 -19.20 1.32
C ASP A 247 24.73 -18.46 1.88
N PRO A 248 25.51 -19.09 2.79
CA PRO A 248 26.61 -18.41 3.51
C PRO A 248 27.81 -18.04 2.62
N SER A 249 27.91 -18.60 1.42
CA SER A 249 28.94 -18.26 0.43
C SER A 249 28.67 -16.96 -0.32
N LYS A 250 27.46 -16.39 -0.20
CA LYS A 250 27.09 -15.15 -0.88
C LYS A 250 27.51 -13.94 -0.05
N VAL A 251 28.38 -13.10 -0.59
CA VAL A 251 28.77 -11.82 0.03
C VAL A 251 27.53 -10.97 0.29
N ALA A 252 27.36 -10.52 1.55
CA ALA A 252 26.24 -9.69 1.95
C ALA A 252 26.29 -8.34 1.22
N PHE A 253 25.19 -7.97 0.56
CA PHE A 253 25.08 -6.67 -0.13
C PHE A 253 24.78 -5.57 0.88
N VAL A 254 25.78 -4.73 1.18
CA VAL A 254 25.60 -3.48 1.91
C VAL A 254 25.38 -2.38 0.86
N PRO A 255 24.19 -1.75 0.80
CA PRO A 255 23.94 -0.69 -0.17
C PRO A 255 24.90 0.48 0.10
N PRO A 256 25.50 1.07 -0.94
CA PRO A 256 26.27 2.30 -0.77
C PRO A 256 25.36 3.42 -0.24
N PRO A 257 25.93 4.46 0.39
CA PRO A 257 25.15 5.58 0.91
C PRO A 257 24.25 6.18 -0.17
N PRO A 258 23.02 6.61 0.18
CA PRO A 258 22.11 7.19 -0.78
C PRO A 258 22.76 8.42 -1.43
N LYS A 259 22.81 8.43 -2.76
CA LYS A 259 23.33 9.56 -3.52
C LYS A 259 22.34 10.72 -3.39
N GLY A 260 22.86 11.94 -3.21
CA GLY A 260 22.06 13.16 -3.26
C GLY A 260 21.33 13.29 -4.59
N LYS A 261 20.22 14.05 -4.60
CA LYS A 261 19.51 14.37 -5.84
C LYS A 261 20.47 15.19 -6.72
N THR A 262 20.79 14.73 -7.93
CA THR A 262 21.63 15.46 -8.88
C THR A 262 20.88 15.66 -10.18
N ILE A 263 20.87 16.89 -10.70
CA ILE A 263 20.26 17.18 -12.00
C ILE A 263 21.25 16.84 -13.10
N ARG A 264 20.74 16.39 -14.25
CA ARG A 264 21.59 16.13 -15.41
C ARG A 264 22.24 17.44 -15.87
N PRO A 265 23.58 17.47 -16.04
CA PRO A 265 24.25 18.67 -16.52
C PRO A 265 23.67 19.10 -17.87
N ALA A 266 23.68 20.41 -18.12
CA ALA A 266 23.32 20.94 -19.41
C ALA A 266 24.23 20.33 -20.49
N ARG A 267 23.66 20.03 -21.66
CA ARG A 267 24.45 19.56 -22.80
C ARG A 267 25.28 20.74 -23.32
N GLU A 268 26.58 20.53 -23.50
CA GLU A 268 27.53 21.54 -23.97
C GLU A 268 27.17 22.07 -25.37
N MET A 269 26.90 21.17 -26.33
CA MET A 269 26.51 21.54 -27.69
C MET A 269 25.17 20.91 -28.06
N MET A 270 24.23 21.75 -28.52
CA MET A 270 22.97 21.28 -29.10
C MET A 270 23.17 21.13 -30.62
N LYS A 271 22.98 19.91 -31.14
CA LYS A 271 23.31 19.58 -32.53
C LYS A 271 22.34 20.17 -33.57
N ASN A 272 21.10 20.42 -33.17
CA ASN A 272 20.02 20.85 -34.08
C ASN A 272 19.40 22.16 -33.58
N VAL A 273 20.20 23.23 -33.55
CA VAL A 273 19.70 24.57 -33.21
C VAL A 273 19.09 25.20 -34.45
N GLN A 274 17.80 25.56 -34.38
CA GLN A 274 17.14 26.32 -35.43
C GLN A 274 17.74 27.74 -35.48
N GLY A 275 17.90 28.32 -36.68
CA GLY A 275 18.54 29.64 -36.84
C GLY A 275 17.87 30.75 -36.02
N SER A 276 18.62 31.76 -35.61
CA SER A 276 18.17 32.81 -34.67
C SER A 276 16.99 33.65 -35.17
N SER A 277 16.76 33.71 -36.49
CA SER A 277 15.64 34.40 -37.13
C SER A 277 14.46 33.48 -37.48
N ALA A 278 14.57 32.18 -37.20
CA ALA A 278 13.55 31.23 -37.59
C ALA A 278 12.33 31.32 -36.65
N GLY A 279 11.13 31.38 -37.23
CA GLY A 279 9.89 31.51 -36.47
C GLY A 279 9.63 30.35 -35.50
N ALA A 280 8.74 30.58 -34.53
CA ALA A 280 8.36 29.58 -33.54
C ALA A 280 7.70 28.36 -34.20
N GLY A 281 8.47 27.27 -34.34
CA GLY A 281 7.97 25.99 -34.84
C GLY A 281 7.04 25.30 -33.84
N SER A 282 6.22 24.36 -34.30
CA SER A 282 5.30 23.60 -33.45
C SER A 282 5.98 22.77 -32.34
N GLY A 283 7.28 22.51 -32.46
CA GLY A 283 8.09 21.84 -31.45
C GLY A 283 8.70 22.76 -30.38
N GLU A 284 8.79 24.07 -30.64
CA GLU A 284 9.49 25.03 -29.77
C GLU A 284 8.83 25.16 -28.40
N PHE A 285 7.49 25.11 -28.36
CA PHE A 285 6.72 25.10 -27.11
C PHE A 285 7.13 23.96 -26.17
N HIS A 286 7.37 22.76 -26.73
CA HIS A 286 7.79 21.61 -25.92
C HIS A 286 9.25 21.70 -25.47
N VAL A 287 10.12 22.29 -26.30
CA VAL A 287 11.52 22.58 -25.94
C VAL A 287 11.57 23.57 -24.78
N TYR A 288 10.83 24.68 -24.88
CA TYR A 288 10.68 25.68 -23.81
C TYR A 288 10.13 25.06 -22.52
N LYS A 289 9.03 24.29 -22.59
CA LYS A 289 8.44 23.62 -21.42
C LYS A 289 9.42 22.67 -20.72
N ALA A 290 10.23 21.93 -21.50
CA ALA A 290 11.26 21.05 -20.97
C ALA A 290 12.49 21.81 -20.42
N GLY A 291 12.86 22.93 -21.02
CA GLY A 291 13.89 23.84 -20.51
C GLY A 291 13.47 24.46 -19.18
N ARG A 292 12.28 25.07 -19.12
CA ARG A 292 11.72 25.71 -17.93
C ARG A 292 11.58 24.74 -16.75
N ARG A 293 11.15 23.50 -17.00
CA ARG A 293 11.08 22.47 -15.94
C ARG A 293 12.46 22.12 -15.37
N ARG A 294 13.47 21.95 -16.24
CA ARG A 294 14.85 21.67 -15.80
C ARG A 294 15.42 22.84 -15.00
N GLU A 295 15.13 24.07 -15.41
CA GLU A 295 15.61 25.26 -14.71
C GLU A 295 14.94 25.43 -13.35
N TYR A 296 13.62 25.21 -13.24
CA TYR A 296 12.94 25.20 -11.93
C TYR A 296 13.44 24.10 -11.00
N GLU A 297 13.75 22.92 -11.53
CA GLU A 297 14.37 21.86 -10.74
C GLU A 297 15.75 22.27 -10.24
N ARG A 298 16.55 22.95 -11.09
CA ARG A 298 17.89 23.46 -10.75
C ARG A 298 17.86 24.54 -9.68
N LEU A 299 16.99 25.53 -9.84
CA LEU A 299 16.80 26.59 -8.85
C LEU A 299 16.32 26.01 -7.52
N LYS A 300 15.34 25.10 -7.55
CA LYS A 300 14.86 24.43 -6.34
C LYS A 300 15.95 23.65 -5.61
N LEU A 301 16.83 22.96 -6.34
CA LEU A 301 17.95 22.23 -5.74
C LEU A 301 18.96 23.18 -5.10
N MET A 302 19.26 24.30 -5.76
CA MET A 302 20.15 25.34 -5.22
C MET A 302 19.56 25.99 -3.95
N GLU A 303 18.26 26.29 -3.95
CA GLU A 303 17.54 26.82 -2.77
C GLU A 303 17.45 25.79 -1.64
N GLU A 304 17.23 24.50 -1.94
CA GLU A 304 17.24 23.42 -0.95
C GLU A 304 18.64 23.27 -0.33
N GLN A 305 19.71 23.37 -1.14
CA GLN A 305 21.09 23.34 -0.66
C GLN A 305 21.42 24.50 0.28
N THR A 306 21.18 25.75 -0.14
CA THR A 306 21.46 26.93 0.70
C THR A 306 20.66 26.90 2.01
N LYS A 307 19.41 26.45 1.95
CA LYS A 307 18.58 26.23 3.14
C LYS A 307 19.18 25.17 4.06
N THR A 308 19.58 24.02 3.53
CA THR A 308 20.20 22.96 4.34
C THR A 308 21.53 23.40 4.95
N GLU A 309 22.37 24.13 4.21
CA GLU A 309 23.64 24.67 4.70
C GLU A 309 23.39 25.64 5.86
N ALA A 310 22.49 26.60 5.69
CA ALA A 310 22.11 27.54 6.76
C ALA A 310 21.51 26.84 8.00
N GLU A 311 20.70 25.79 7.81
CA GLU A 311 20.17 24.98 8.90
C GLU A 311 21.28 24.21 9.64
N THR A 312 22.23 23.63 8.90
CA THR A 312 23.38 22.90 9.48
C THR A 312 24.31 23.83 10.23
N GLU A 313 24.69 24.97 9.66
CA GLU A 313 25.51 25.99 10.31
C GLU A 313 24.84 26.53 11.57
N GLY A 314 23.54 26.83 11.49
CA GLY A 314 22.75 27.29 12.62
C GLY A 314 22.60 26.25 13.73
N PHE A 315 22.59 24.95 13.38
CA PHE A 315 22.59 23.86 14.35
C PHE A 315 23.97 23.66 14.99
N GLU A 316 25.04 23.68 14.20
CA GLU A 316 26.42 23.54 14.68
C GLU A 316 26.81 24.68 15.61
N ARG A 317 26.41 25.93 15.29
CA ARG A 317 26.60 27.07 16.18
C ARG A 317 25.93 26.87 17.53
N ARG A 318 24.64 26.49 17.52
CA ARG A 318 23.88 26.20 18.75
C ARG A 318 24.49 25.04 19.55
N ARG A 319 24.95 23.99 18.88
CA ARG A 319 25.61 22.84 19.51
C ARG A 319 26.92 23.25 20.18
N LYS A 320 27.73 24.07 19.50
CA LYS A 320 29.01 24.57 20.00
C LYS A 320 28.80 25.49 21.21
N GLU A 321 27.87 26.44 21.13
CA GLU A 321 27.51 27.30 22.26
C GLU A 321 27.07 26.50 23.49
N ALA A 322 26.22 25.48 23.30
CA ALA A 322 25.79 24.61 24.39
C ALA A 322 26.95 23.79 24.99
N GLN A 323 27.87 23.30 24.16
CA GLN A 323 29.05 22.56 24.58
C GLN A 323 30.01 23.46 25.37
N ASP A 324 30.29 24.66 24.89
CA ASP A 324 31.17 25.64 25.54
C ASP A 324 30.59 26.07 26.91
N LEU A 325 29.27 26.25 27.00
CA LEU A 325 28.60 26.54 28.28
C LEU A 325 28.72 25.38 29.28
N ALA A 326 28.56 24.14 28.80
CA ALA A 326 28.71 22.96 29.65
C ALA A 326 30.17 22.77 30.10
N GLU A 327 31.13 23.01 29.20
CA GLU A 327 32.56 22.95 29.50
C GLU A 327 32.97 24.05 30.47
N ALA A 328 32.51 25.29 30.29
CA ALA A 328 32.78 26.39 31.21
C ALA A 328 32.25 26.11 32.63
N LYS A 329 31.03 25.56 32.75
CA LYS A 329 30.47 25.12 34.04
C LYS A 329 31.32 23.99 34.66
N THR A 330 31.74 23.03 33.84
CA THR A 330 32.55 21.88 34.28
C THR A 330 33.96 22.32 34.70
N ALA A 331 34.59 23.22 33.96
CA ALA A 331 35.91 23.78 34.23
C ALA A 331 35.91 24.61 35.52
N LYS A 332 34.89 25.46 35.74
CA LYS A 332 34.70 26.19 37.00
C LYS A 332 34.61 25.24 38.20
N ASN A 333 33.86 24.15 38.07
CA ASN A 333 33.73 23.14 39.11
C ASN A 333 35.02 22.32 39.31
N ARG A 334 35.72 21.97 38.23
CA ARG A 334 37.03 21.30 38.26
C ARG A 334 38.08 22.16 38.96
N ALA A 335 38.15 23.45 38.65
CA ALA A 335 39.06 24.41 39.30
C ALA A 335 38.77 24.54 40.80
N LYS A 336 37.49 24.59 41.22
CA LYS A 336 37.12 24.56 42.65
C LYS A 336 37.60 23.28 43.35
N ARG A 337 37.45 22.12 42.71
CA ARG A 337 37.92 20.83 43.25
C ARG A 337 39.44 20.78 43.35
N GLN A 338 40.17 21.24 42.34
CA GLN A 338 41.63 21.28 42.36
C GLN A 338 42.16 22.22 43.44
N LYS A 339 41.61 23.44 43.58
CA LYS A 339 41.95 24.34 44.68
C LYS A 339 41.70 23.72 46.06
N LYS A 340 40.62 22.94 46.22
CA LYS A 340 40.36 22.19 47.46
C LYS A 340 41.37 21.06 47.67
N LYS A 341 41.75 20.34 46.60
CA LYS A 341 42.74 19.27 46.64
C LYS A 341 44.14 19.79 46.96
N GLU A 342 44.56 20.89 46.35
CA GLU A 342 45.84 21.56 46.63
C GLU A 342 45.90 22.06 48.07
N ARG A 343 44.82 22.71 48.57
CA ARG A 343 44.72 23.12 49.98
C ARG A 343 44.73 21.93 50.96
N ALA A 344 44.16 20.79 50.58
CA ALA A 344 44.23 19.58 51.38
C ALA A 344 45.63 18.95 51.35
N LYS A 345 46.31 19.00 50.19
CA LYS A 345 47.67 18.47 50.00
C LYS A 345 48.71 19.29 50.76
N THR A 346 48.65 20.63 50.70
CA THR A 346 49.53 21.50 51.50
C THR A 346 49.33 21.30 53.00
N LYS A 347 48.08 21.13 53.44
CA LYS A 347 47.76 20.83 54.84
C LYS A 347 48.21 19.44 55.31
N SER A 348 48.44 18.50 54.38
CA SER A 348 49.03 17.19 54.66
C SER A 348 50.56 17.16 54.55
N SER A 349 51.17 18.03 53.75
CA SER A 349 52.63 18.12 53.60
C SER A 349 53.30 18.95 54.71
N ASP A 350 52.59 19.89 55.35
CA ASP A 350 53.04 20.54 56.60
C ASP A 350 53.00 19.61 57.82
N LYS A 351 52.69 18.32 57.64
CA LYS A 351 52.54 17.33 58.72
C LYS A 351 53.54 16.18 58.66
N VAL A 352 54.65 16.32 57.95
CA VAL A 352 55.72 15.30 57.93
C VAL A 352 57.11 15.92 58.08
N GLY A 353 57.63 15.86 59.31
CA GLY A 353 59.04 15.94 59.70
C GLY A 353 59.19 16.18 61.23
N PRO A 354 60.11 15.51 61.93
CA PRO A 354 59.93 14.21 62.60
C PRO A 354 59.75 14.33 64.13
N GLY A 355 59.18 13.30 64.77
CA GLY A 355 59.17 13.18 66.23
C GLY A 355 58.14 12.17 66.77
N GLU A 356 58.65 11.13 67.41
CA GLU A 356 57.95 10.01 68.06
C GLU A 356 56.99 10.43 69.20
N GLY A 357 55.99 9.59 69.50
CA GLY A 357 55.22 9.67 70.76
C GLY A 357 53.80 9.09 70.74
N GLN A 358 53.70 7.82 71.13
CA GLN A 358 52.56 6.95 71.48
C GLN A 358 51.17 7.52 71.90
N SER A 359 50.16 6.73 71.49
CA SER A 359 48.98 6.24 72.24
C SER A 359 47.60 6.93 72.13
N GLY A 360 46.58 6.10 71.86
CA GLY A 360 45.38 6.01 72.71
C GLY A 360 44.21 6.99 72.51
N THR A 361 43.33 6.67 71.56
CA THR A 361 41.85 6.78 71.65
C THR A 361 41.17 7.82 72.57
N SER A 362 40.43 8.77 71.97
CA SER A 362 38.96 8.98 72.12
C SER A 362 38.50 10.46 72.07
N HIS A 363 37.75 10.76 71.02
CA HIS A 363 36.46 11.46 70.97
C HIS A 363 36.24 12.85 71.66
N VAL A 364 36.49 13.92 70.90
CA VAL A 364 35.74 15.19 70.69
C VAL A 364 35.03 15.91 71.86
N PRO A 365 35.27 17.23 72.04
CA PRO A 365 34.26 18.18 72.51
C PRO A 365 33.88 19.25 71.46
N LEU A 366 32.58 19.54 71.40
CA LEU A 366 31.87 20.44 70.49
C LEU A 366 32.28 21.93 70.61
N LYS A 367 32.26 22.67 69.49
CA LYS A 367 31.47 23.93 69.33
C LYS A 367 31.54 24.58 67.93
N LYS A 368 30.39 24.52 67.24
CA LYS A 368 29.59 25.61 66.61
C LYS A 368 30.13 26.49 65.45
N ARG A 369 29.20 26.68 64.49
CA ARG A 369 28.99 27.74 63.45
C ARG A 369 29.50 27.41 62.05
N ARG A 370 28.74 27.52 60.95
CA ARG A 370 27.42 28.11 60.66
C ARG A 370 26.82 27.44 59.41
N LEU A 371 25.52 27.15 59.49
CA LEU A 371 24.64 26.74 58.41
C LEU A 371 24.35 27.96 57.51
N ILE A 372 24.54 27.83 56.20
CA ILE A 372 23.96 28.73 55.21
C ILE A 372 23.22 27.82 54.22
N ASN A 373 21.90 27.99 54.20
CA ASN A 373 20.90 27.38 53.33
C ASN A 373 20.75 25.86 53.46
N GLY A 374 19.97 25.47 54.48
CA GLY A 374 19.49 24.11 54.71
C GLY A 374 18.53 23.63 53.61
N LYS A 375 19.08 22.82 52.69
CA LYS A 375 18.37 21.73 52.04
C LYS A 375 19.34 20.54 51.98
N GLU A 376 19.02 19.47 52.70
CA GLU A 376 19.73 18.20 52.60
C GLU A 376 19.56 17.63 51.18
N LEU A 377 20.68 17.35 50.51
CA LEU A 377 20.71 16.63 49.24
C LEU A 377 20.76 15.13 49.54
N VAL A 378 19.59 14.51 49.60
CA VAL A 378 19.45 13.04 49.62
C VAL A 378 19.62 12.52 48.19
N PHE A 379 20.63 11.68 47.97
CA PHE A 379 20.85 10.99 46.70
C PHE A 379 19.86 9.83 46.56
N ARG A 380 18.92 9.92 45.60
CA ARG A 380 18.09 8.79 45.18
C ARG A 380 18.79 7.94 44.12
N LYS A 381 18.70 6.62 44.27
CA LYS A 381 19.03 5.64 43.20
C LYS A 381 17.86 5.59 42.19
N PRO A 382 18.12 5.30 40.91
CA PRO A 382 17.06 5.22 39.90
C PRO A 382 16.21 3.94 40.10
N GLY A 383 14.89 4.07 40.23
CA GLY A 383 13.95 2.94 40.04
C GLY A 383 12.86 2.68 41.09
N GLU A 384 12.36 3.67 41.82
CA GLU A 384 11.22 3.44 42.75
C GLU A 384 10.16 4.53 42.57
N GLU A 385 9.02 4.11 42.03
CA GLU A 385 7.76 4.86 41.86
C GLU A 385 6.83 4.63 43.05
N THR A 386 5.76 5.43 43.10
CA THR A 386 4.52 5.31 43.92
C THR A 386 4.64 5.70 45.39
N ASP A 387 3.67 6.31 46.07
CA ASP A 387 2.43 7.03 45.75
C ASP A 387 1.87 7.56 47.10
N GLU A 388 1.03 8.61 47.06
CA GLU A 388 -0.03 8.97 48.05
C GLU A 388 0.36 9.63 49.40
N ASP A 389 -0.33 10.63 50.00
CA ASP A 389 -1.47 11.55 49.72
C ASP A 389 -1.49 12.63 50.87
N VAL A 390 -2.04 13.86 50.81
CA VAL A 390 -3.43 14.35 51.12
C VAL A 390 -3.22 15.84 51.51
N ASP A 391 -3.67 16.90 50.81
CA ASP A 391 -4.99 17.60 50.65
C ASP A 391 -5.12 18.90 51.48
N GLU A 392 -6.03 19.77 50.98
CA GLU A 392 -6.66 21.03 51.46
C GLU A 392 -6.42 22.20 50.48
N ASP A 393 -7.38 22.91 49.86
CA ASP A 393 -8.82 22.76 49.55
C ASP A 393 -9.17 23.89 48.53
N GLU A 394 -10.20 23.65 47.69
CA GLU A 394 -11.25 24.54 47.11
C GLU A 394 -10.87 25.97 46.56
N ASP A 395 -11.37 26.51 45.45
CA ASP A 395 -12.60 26.30 44.66
C ASP A 395 -12.52 27.02 43.28
N ASP A 396 -13.25 26.45 42.29
CA ASP A 396 -13.99 27.02 41.13
C ASP A 396 -13.36 28.03 40.11
N SER A 397 -13.56 28.02 38.78
CA SER A 397 -14.56 27.40 37.88
C SER A 397 -14.02 27.27 36.44
N THR A 398 -14.37 26.18 35.75
CA THR A 398 -14.36 26.01 34.27
C THR A 398 -15.77 26.31 33.70
N PRO A 399 -15.99 26.53 32.38
CA PRO A 399 -16.12 25.38 31.46
C PRO A 399 -15.66 25.59 29.98
N GLU A 400 -15.49 24.43 29.37
CA GLU A 400 -15.33 23.99 27.97
C GLU A 400 -15.67 24.93 26.79
N ALA A 401 -14.90 24.78 25.69
CA ALA A 401 -15.36 25.05 24.34
C ALA A 401 -15.02 23.89 23.40
N SER A 402 -16.07 23.13 23.06
CA SER A 402 -16.19 22.26 21.89
C SER A 402 -16.45 23.06 20.61
N ALA A 403 -16.27 22.37 19.49
CA ALA A 403 -16.82 22.64 18.15
C ALA A 403 -15.88 23.28 17.12
N ARG A 404 -15.60 22.43 16.12
CA ARG A 404 -15.19 22.76 14.75
C ARG A 404 -16.31 23.55 14.08
N GLU A 405 -15.97 24.56 13.30
CA GLU A 405 -16.85 25.07 12.25
C GLU A 405 -16.07 25.30 10.95
N GLU A 406 -16.68 24.82 9.87
CA GLU A 406 -16.29 24.99 8.48
C GLU A 406 -16.54 26.43 8.02
N LEU A 407 -15.68 26.95 7.14
CA LEU A 407 -16.01 28.14 6.35
C LEU A 407 -15.86 27.81 4.86
N ALA A 408 -17.00 27.86 4.17
CA ALA A 408 -17.16 27.84 2.72
C ALA A 408 -17.21 29.29 2.18
N PRO A 409 -17.13 29.51 0.85
CA PRO A 409 -16.56 30.72 0.25
C PRO A 409 -17.60 31.81 -0.04
N ALA A 410 -17.14 33.07 -0.12
CA ALA A 410 -17.92 34.19 -0.64
C ALA A 410 -17.22 34.81 -1.86
N ASP A 411 -17.96 34.84 -2.97
CA ASP A 411 -17.71 35.63 -4.17
C ASP A 411 -17.78 37.13 -3.88
N SER A 412 -16.86 37.91 -4.44
CA SER A 412 -17.12 39.29 -4.86
C SER A 412 -16.10 39.71 -5.92
N ASP A 413 -16.65 40.02 -7.10
CA ASP A 413 -16.04 40.60 -8.29
C ASP A 413 -15.33 41.96 -8.05
N GLU A 414 -14.56 42.36 -9.08
CA GLU A 414 -14.07 43.72 -9.46
C GLU A 414 -12.61 44.12 -9.07
N PRO A 415 -11.91 44.97 -9.88
CA PRO A 415 -11.11 44.51 -11.01
C PRO A 415 -9.63 44.98 -10.98
N VAL A 416 -8.82 44.37 -11.83
CA VAL A 416 -7.38 44.65 -12.03
C VAL A 416 -7.18 45.94 -12.86
N PRO A 417 -6.34 46.91 -12.43
CA PRO A 417 -5.80 47.92 -13.32
C PRO A 417 -4.52 47.44 -14.01
N GLN A 418 -4.45 47.64 -15.32
CA GLN A 418 -3.28 47.39 -16.18
C GLN A 418 -2.18 48.44 -15.93
N PRO A 419 -0.90 48.12 -16.14
CA PRO A 419 0.17 49.12 -16.15
C PRO A 419 0.53 49.55 -17.58
N ASP A 420 0.40 50.84 -17.85
CA ASP A 420 0.97 51.50 -19.03
C ASP A 420 2.41 51.98 -18.77
N GLU A 421 3.23 51.81 -19.82
CA GLU A 421 4.42 52.55 -20.25
C GLU A 421 5.56 52.95 -19.27
N ALA A 422 6.65 52.19 -19.41
CA ALA A 422 7.88 52.60 -20.08
C ALA A 422 8.80 53.72 -19.50
N LEU A 423 10.06 53.28 -19.33
CA LEU A 423 11.35 53.99 -19.37
C LEU A 423 11.83 54.73 -18.11
N ARG A 424 12.93 54.21 -17.54
CA ARG A 424 14.21 54.94 -17.43
C ARG A 424 15.41 53.99 -17.24
N ILE A 425 16.49 54.43 -17.85
CA ILE A 425 17.71 53.72 -18.26
C ILE A 425 18.63 53.41 -17.07
N ALA A 426 19.30 52.27 -17.16
CA ALA A 426 20.27 51.74 -16.22
C ALA A 426 21.49 52.67 -16.03
N THR A 427 21.88 52.90 -14.78
CA THR A 427 23.20 53.44 -14.42
C THR A 427 24.15 52.31 -14.05
N GLU A 428 25.36 52.42 -14.60
CA GLU A 428 26.45 51.44 -14.60
C GLU A 428 27.01 51.18 -13.19
N ARG A 429 27.37 49.91 -12.89
CA ARG A 429 28.10 49.54 -11.68
C ARG A 429 29.58 49.29 -12.02
N LYS A 430 30.44 50.17 -11.51
CA LYS A 430 31.90 50.12 -11.59
C LYS A 430 32.45 48.98 -10.72
N ILE A 431 33.24 48.08 -11.30
CA ILE A 431 33.94 47.00 -10.59
C ILE A 431 35.35 47.52 -10.25
N ILE A 432 35.76 47.35 -8.99
CA ILE A 432 37.13 47.60 -8.52
C ILE A 432 37.79 46.24 -8.36
N ILE A 433 38.93 46.05 -9.01
CA ILE A 433 39.79 44.88 -8.88
C ILE A 433 40.89 45.24 -7.88
N HIS A 434 41.06 44.42 -6.84
CA HIS A 434 42.23 44.45 -5.97
C HIS A 434 43.19 43.36 -6.45
N GLU A 435 44.40 43.76 -6.85
CA GLU A 435 45.54 42.88 -7.05
C GLU A 435 46.26 42.76 -5.69
N ASP A 436 46.37 41.54 -5.17
CA ASP A 436 47.25 41.22 -4.05
C ASP A 436 48.47 40.45 -4.61
N ASP A 437 49.67 40.94 -4.27
CA ASP A 437 50.99 40.36 -4.58
C ASP A 437 51.20 38.93 -4.05
#